data_AF-A0A414IPP2-F1
#
_entry.id   AF-A0A414IPP2-F1
#
_cell.length_a   1.000
_cell.length_b   1.000
_cell.length_c   1.000
_cell.angle_alpha   90.00
_cell.angle_beta   90.00
_cell.angle_gamma   90.00
#
_symmetry.space_group_name_H-M   'P 1'
#
loop_
_entity.id
_entity.type
_entity.pdbx_description
1 polymer ?
#
loop_
_entity_poly.entity_id
_entity_poly.type
_entity_poly.pdbx_seq_one_letter_code
_entity_poly.pdbx_strand_id
1 'polypeptide(L)'
;MAEEIQEAVQIIRVAYDGIEIAMKVGSGSIAAMQKAIDFLKGMLDYEKSLGKTSMRKLLIKGGDLQVLQFNTEDMKKVEKMAKKYGILYSVLPDCNRKDGLSEVIFHTEAVPRVNMMIQKLKFGKIATFDDYLKNGDEKSLGKLMDFLKKQQGNEKSHTIEG
;
A
#
# COMPACT_ATOMS: atom_id res chain seq x y z
N MET A 1 32.21 23.08 -12.00
CA MET A 1 30.89 23.40 -11.42
C MET A 1 30.04 22.18 -11.67
N ALA A 2 29.56 21.52 -10.61
CA ALA A 2 28.78 20.29 -10.76
C ALA A 2 27.40 20.68 -11.31
N GLU A 3 27.08 20.17 -12.49
CA GLU A 3 25.78 20.30 -13.12
C GLU A 3 24.79 19.49 -12.28
N GLU A 4 24.07 20.16 -11.38
CA GLU A 4 22.89 19.61 -10.72
C GLU A 4 21.83 19.41 -11.80
N ILE A 5 21.89 18.26 -12.48
CA ILE A 5 20.78 17.76 -13.26
C ILE A 5 19.63 17.59 -12.26
N GLN A 6 18.71 18.56 -12.25
CA GLN A 6 17.41 18.38 -11.62
C GLN A 6 16.79 17.16 -12.29
N GLU A 7 16.82 16.02 -11.61
CA GLU A 7 16.09 14.83 -12.04
C GLU A 7 14.68 15.26 -12.42
N ALA A 8 14.30 15.04 -13.68
CA ALA A 8 12.96 15.35 -14.16
C ALA A 8 11.99 14.42 -13.44
N VAL A 9 11.40 14.92 -12.35
CA VAL A 9 10.42 14.19 -11.57
C VAL A 9 9.10 14.22 -12.30
N GLN A 10 8.66 13.07 -12.81
CA GLN A 10 7.30 12.94 -13.31
C GLN A 10 6.34 12.77 -12.12
N ILE A 11 5.25 13.54 -12.09
CA ILE A 11 4.23 13.41 -11.05
C ILE A 11 2.92 13.01 -11.73
N ILE A 12 2.33 11.92 -11.26
CA ILE A 12 1.03 11.45 -11.71
C ILE A 12 -0.01 11.86 -10.69
N ARG A 13 -1.06 12.55 -11.15
CA ARG A 13 -2.24 12.83 -10.34
C ARG A 13 -3.40 12.01 -10.86
N VAL A 14 -3.93 11.13 -10.02
CA VAL A 14 -5.10 10.30 -10.34
C VAL A 14 -6.20 10.65 -9.37
N ALA A 15 -7.33 11.11 -9.90
CA ALA A 15 -8.56 11.24 -9.13
C ALA A 15 -9.34 9.91 -9.23
N TYR A 16 -9.56 9.26 -8.09
CA TYR A 16 -10.39 8.05 -8.01
C TYR A 16 -11.32 8.12 -6.80
N ASP A 17 -12.62 7.93 -7.03
CA ASP A 17 -13.65 7.99 -5.97
C ASP A 17 -13.61 9.29 -5.12
N GLY A 18 -13.28 10.42 -5.76
CA GLY A 18 -13.14 11.73 -5.11
C GLY A 18 -11.82 11.93 -4.36
N ILE A 19 -10.85 11.02 -4.49
CA ILE A 19 -9.54 11.09 -3.84
C ILE A 19 -8.49 11.39 -4.90
N GLU A 20 -7.71 12.46 -4.68
CA GLU A 20 -6.57 12.80 -5.53
C GLU A 20 -5.30 12.13 -5.00
N ILE A 21 -4.75 11.23 -5.79
CA ILE A 21 -3.52 10.50 -5.49
C ILE A 21 -2.41 11.11 -6.34
N ALA A 22 -1.43 11.74 -5.69
CA ALA A 22 -0.22 12.24 -6.32
C ALA A 22 0.94 11.27 -6.06
N MET A 23 1.52 10.71 -7.11
CA MET A 23 2.68 9.81 -7.00
C MET A 23 3.88 10.40 -7.72
N LYS A 24 5.03 10.41 -7.03
CA LYS A 24 6.32 10.75 -7.62
C LYS A 24 6.82 9.54 -8.41
N VAL A 25 7.08 9.73 -9.69
CA VAL A 25 7.52 8.68 -10.61
C VAL A 25 8.98 8.94 -10.93
N GLY A 26 9.85 8.03 -10.48
CA GLY A 26 11.24 7.96 -10.95
C GLY A 26 11.29 7.45 -12.40
N SER A 27 12.44 6.96 -12.87
CA SER A 27 12.63 6.34 -14.19
C SER A 27 11.86 5.02 -14.44
N GLY A 28 10.75 4.79 -13.72
CA GLY A 28 9.91 3.61 -13.85
C GLY A 28 9.05 3.64 -15.12
N SER A 29 8.98 2.50 -15.80
CA SER A 29 8.16 2.28 -16.98
C SER A 29 6.67 2.56 -16.70
N ILE A 30 5.93 3.06 -17.70
CA ILE A 30 4.47 3.29 -17.66
C ILE A 30 3.69 2.08 -17.09
N ALA A 31 4.20 0.87 -17.30
CA ALA A 31 3.64 -0.37 -16.74
C ALA A 31 3.65 -0.43 -15.20
N ALA A 32 4.72 0.05 -14.53
CA ALA A 32 4.81 0.07 -13.07
C ALA A 32 3.80 1.06 -12.46
N MET A 33 3.56 2.16 -13.16
CA MET A 33 2.55 3.16 -12.80
C MET A 33 1.13 2.60 -12.93
N GLN A 34 0.81 1.94 -14.04
CA GLN A 34 -0.49 1.30 -14.22
C GLN A 34 -0.75 0.27 -13.11
N LYS A 35 0.28 -0.51 -12.75
CA LYS A 35 0.25 -1.45 -11.62
C LYS A 35 -0.01 -0.74 -10.29
N ALA A 36 0.69 0.36 -10.00
CA ALA A 36 0.47 1.14 -8.79
C ALA A 36 -0.97 1.65 -8.67
N ILE A 37 -1.52 2.19 -9.76
CA ILE A 37 -2.90 2.68 -9.81
C ILE A 37 -3.90 1.52 -9.62
N ASP A 38 -3.72 0.42 -10.35
CA ASP A 38 -4.56 -0.78 -10.23
C ASP A 38 -4.54 -1.34 -8.81
N PHE A 39 -3.35 -1.34 -8.17
CA PHE A 39 -3.18 -1.75 -6.78
C PHE A 39 -3.92 -0.83 -5.82
N LEU A 40 -3.74 0.49 -5.93
CA LEU A 40 -4.39 1.45 -5.03
C LEU A 40 -5.91 1.40 -5.16
N LYS A 41 -6.44 1.31 -6.39
CA LYS A 41 -7.87 1.10 -6.63
C LYS A 41 -8.35 -0.21 -6.01
N GLY A 42 -7.64 -1.30 -6.26
CA GLY A 42 -8.00 -2.61 -5.73
C GLY A 42 -8.00 -2.67 -4.22
N MET A 43 -7.00 -2.05 -3.59
CA MET A 43 -6.94 -1.91 -2.14
C MET A 43 -8.10 -1.08 -1.58
N LEU A 44 -8.51 -0.03 -2.30
CA LEU A 44 -9.65 0.80 -1.92
C LEU A 44 -10.96 0.00 -1.95
N ASP A 45 -11.22 -0.73 -3.04
CA ASP A 45 -12.42 -1.57 -3.20
C ASP A 45 -12.39 -2.75 -2.23
N TYR A 46 -11.23 -3.37 -2.01
CA TYR A 46 -11.06 -4.43 -1.03
C TYR A 46 -11.40 -3.97 0.38
N GLU A 47 -10.87 -2.81 0.81
CA GLU A 47 -11.22 -2.27 2.12
C GLU A 47 -12.69 -1.83 2.20
N LYS A 48 -13.26 -1.26 1.13
CA LYS A 48 -14.68 -0.91 1.04
C LYS A 48 -15.56 -2.15 1.24
N SER A 49 -15.20 -3.27 0.60
CA SER A 49 -15.84 -4.58 0.79
C SER A 49 -15.73 -5.10 2.23
N LEU A 50 -14.61 -4.80 2.91
CA LEU A 50 -14.42 -5.10 4.35
C LEU A 50 -15.04 -4.06 5.30
N GLY A 51 -15.68 -3.01 4.80
CA GLY A 51 -16.21 -1.91 5.60
C GLY A 51 -15.13 -1.04 6.29
N LYS A 52 -13.88 -1.11 5.84
CA LYS A 52 -12.76 -0.30 6.33
C LYS A 52 -12.52 0.90 5.42
N THR A 53 -12.00 1.98 6.00
CA THR A 53 -11.72 3.24 5.27
C THR A 53 -10.28 3.69 5.47
N SER A 54 -9.38 2.79 5.84
CA SER A 54 -8.02 3.13 6.28
C SER A 54 -7.16 3.60 5.10
N MET A 55 -7.16 2.88 3.97
CA MET A 55 -6.64 3.25 2.66
C MET A 55 -7.30 4.51 2.15
N ARG A 56 -8.63 4.62 2.26
CA ARG A 56 -9.32 5.85 1.84
C ARG A 56 -8.72 7.06 2.55
N LYS A 57 -8.56 6.96 3.88
CA LYS A 57 -7.94 8.00 4.70
C LYS A 57 -6.45 8.19 4.40
N LEU A 58 -5.71 7.11 4.13
CA LEU A 58 -4.29 7.18 3.74
C LEU A 58 -4.12 7.94 2.42
N LEU A 59 -4.98 7.66 1.45
CA LEU A 59 -4.95 8.28 0.12
C LEU A 59 -5.47 9.72 0.15
N ILE A 60 -6.52 10.02 0.92
CA ILE A 60 -7.02 11.40 1.12
C ILE A 60 -5.97 12.27 1.81
N LYS A 61 -5.25 11.73 2.79
CA LYS A 61 -4.17 12.45 3.46
C LYS A 61 -3.04 12.79 2.48
N GLY A 62 -2.89 11.99 1.42
CA GLY A 62 -1.86 12.12 0.41
C GLY A 62 -0.47 11.82 0.97
N GLY A 63 0.53 11.93 0.10
CA GLY A 63 1.96 11.79 0.42
C GLY A 63 2.51 10.37 0.25
N ASP A 64 3.81 10.22 0.53
CA ASP A 64 4.57 9.01 0.23
C ASP A 64 4.15 7.83 1.11
N LEU A 65 3.83 6.70 0.48
CA LEU A 65 3.45 5.47 1.15
C LEU A 65 4.66 4.56 1.37
N GLN A 66 4.69 3.89 2.52
CA GLN A 66 5.66 2.86 2.85
C GLN A 66 4.96 1.56 3.24
N VAL A 67 5.65 0.46 2.99
CA VAL A 67 5.20 -0.90 3.28
C VAL A 67 6.05 -1.44 4.42
N LEU A 68 5.40 -1.88 5.50
CA LEU A 68 6.03 -2.60 6.59
C LEU A 68 5.71 -4.08 6.45
N GLN A 69 6.74 -4.90 6.30
CA GLN A 69 6.65 -6.35 6.31
C GLN A 69 7.10 -6.88 7.68
N PHE A 70 6.33 -7.79 8.28
CA PHE A 70 6.59 -8.40 9.58
C PHE A 70 5.97 -9.80 9.65
N ASN A 71 6.24 -10.58 10.70
CA ASN A 71 5.65 -11.91 10.85
C ASN A 71 4.16 -11.85 11.21
N THR A 72 3.34 -12.68 10.59
CA THR A 72 1.89 -12.75 10.84
C THR A 72 1.56 -13.06 12.31
N GLU A 73 2.43 -13.82 13.00
CA GLU A 73 2.31 -14.10 14.44
C GLU A 73 2.30 -12.83 15.30
N ASP A 74 2.99 -11.80 14.84
CA ASP A 74 3.17 -10.54 15.56
C ASP A 74 2.12 -9.47 15.21
N MET A 75 1.17 -9.78 14.32
CA MET A 75 0.10 -8.89 13.91
C MET A 75 -0.59 -8.22 15.11
N LYS A 76 -0.98 -9.00 16.12
CA LYS A 76 -1.62 -8.46 17.34
C LYS A 76 -0.78 -7.42 18.06
N LYS A 77 0.56 -7.57 18.05
CA LYS A 77 1.48 -6.60 18.67
C LYS A 77 1.58 -5.35 17.82
N VAL A 78 1.70 -5.51 16.49
CA VAL A 78 1.76 -4.39 15.54
C VAL A 78 0.48 -3.57 15.62
N GLU A 79 -0.70 -4.19 15.61
CA GLU A 79 -1.99 -3.49 15.73
C GLU A 79 -2.10 -2.71 17.05
N LYS A 80 -1.71 -3.33 18.18
CA LYS A 80 -1.74 -2.67 19.49
C LYS A 80 -0.81 -1.46 19.54
N MET A 81 0.38 -1.57 18.95
CA MET A 81 1.34 -0.49 18.88
C MET A 81 0.90 0.61 17.90
N ALA A 82 0.40 0.24 16.73
CA ALA A 82 -0.14 1.18 15.75
C ALA A 82 -1.29 2.00 16.36
N LYS A 83 -2.20 1.35 17.09
CA LYS A 83 -3.26 2.03 17.84
C LYS A 83 -2.71 2.95 18.94
N LYS A 84 -1.69 2.49 19.68
CA LYS A 84 -1.04 3.29 20.74
C LYS A 84 -0.33 4.54 20.20
N TYR A 85 0.30 4.42 19.05
CA TYR A 85 1.06 5.50 18.40
C TYR A 85 0.23 6.33 17.42
N GLY A 86 -1.07 6.04 17.30
CA GLY A 86 -1.99 6.73 16.40
C GLY A 86 -1.56 6.63 14.93
N ILE A 87 -1.04 5.47 14.53
CA ILE A 87 -0.57 5.23 13.17
C ILE A 87 -1.75 4.77 12.34
N LEU A 88 -2.07 5.51 11.29
CA LEU A 88 -3.00 5.06 10.28
C LEU A 88 -2.27 4.05 9.39
N TYR A 89 -2.81 2.84 9.29
CA TYR A 89 -2.28 1.78 8.45
C TYR A 89 -3.42 1.04 7.76
N SER A 90 -3.12 0.39 6.65
CA SER A 90 -3.98 -0.59 6.02
C SER A 90 -3.23 -1.90 5.86
N VAL A 91 -3.93 -3.01 6.07
CA VAL A 91 -3.36 -4.35 5.94
C VAL A 91 -3.46 -4.79 4.49
N LEU A 92 -2.34 -5.21 3.90
CA LEU A 92 -2.35 -5.80 2.58
C LEU A 92 -2.92 -7.22 2.64
N PRO A 93 -3.74 -7.63 1.66
CA PRO A 93 -4.24 -8.99 1.59
C PRO A 93 -3.06 -9.94 1.37
N ASP A 94 -2.75 -10.75 2.38
CA ASP A 94 -1.72 -11.78 2.27
C ASP A 94 -2.18 -12.89 1.32
N CYS A 95 -1.70 -12.83 0.07
CA CYS A 95 -1.97 -13.82 -0.96
C CYS A 95 -1.08 -15.07 -0.85
N ASN A 96 -0.05 -15.05 0.01
CA ASN A 96 0.85 -16.17 0.21
C ASN A 96 1.05 -16.47 1.70
N ARG A 97 -0.02 -16.94 2.34
CA ARG A 97 -0.03 -17.43 3.73
C ARG A 97 1.04 -18.47 4.09
N LYS A 98 1.76 -19.01 3.10
CA LYS A 98 2.87 -19.96 3.30
C LYS A 98 4.16 -19.30 3.79
N ASP A 99 4.36 -18.01 3.54
CA ASP A 99 5.59 -17.30 3.96
C ASP A 99 5.54 -16.85 5.42
N GLY A 100 4.34 -16.84 6.04
CA GLY A 100 4.15 -16.42 7.43
C GLY A 100 4.40 -14.92 7.66
N LEU A 101 4.43 -14.12 6.59
CA LEU A 101 4.65 -12.68 6.62
C LEU A 101 3.34 -11.93 6.36
N SER A 102 3.13 -10.86 7.13
CA SER A 102 2.06 -9.90 6.97
C SER A 102 2.63 -8.55 6.59
N GLU A 103 1.89 -7.82 5.77
CA GLU A 103 2.33 -6.56 5.21
C GLU A 103 1.27 -5.49 5.48
N VAL A 104 1.73 -4.30 5.88
CA VAL A 104 0.85 -3.15 6.10
C VAL A 104 1.40 -1.94 5.37
N ILE A 105 0.51 -1.17 4.73
CA ILE A 105 0.82 0.12 4.14
C ILE A 105 0.50 1.22 5.15
N PHE A 106 1.39 2.19 5.24
CA PHE A 106 1.23 3.37 6.10
C PHE A 106 1.90 4.59 5.46
N HIS A 107 1.61 5.77 5.99
CA HIS A 107 2.17 7.02 5.47
C HIS A 107 3.60 7.25 5.97
N THR A 108 4.47 7.84 5.14
CA THR A 108 5.88 8.13 5.48
C THR A 108 6.04 8.94 6.77
N GLU A 109 5.09 9.81 7.10
CA GLU A 109 5.10 10.55 8.38
C GLU A 109 5.09 9.64 9.62
N ALA A 110 4.57 8.42 9.50
CA ALA A 110 4.56 7.45 10.58
C ALA A 110 5.84 6.61 10.63
N VAL A 111 6.77 6.74 9.67
CA VAL A 111 8.05 6.00 9.65
C VAL A 111 8.84 6.13 10.94
N PRO A 112 9.01 7.32 11.55
CA PRO A 112 9.72 7.42 12.83
C PRO A 112 9.04 6.57 13.92
N ARG A 113 7.70 6.55 13.94
CA ARG A 113 6.91 5.80 14.93
C ARG A 113 6.95 4.30 14.65
N VAL A 114 6.85 3.90 13.39
CA VAL A 114 7.01 2.51 12.95
C VAL A 114 8.42 2.02 13.24
N ASN A 115 9.46 2.83 13.03
CA ASN A 115 10.83 2.49 13.40
C ASN A 115 10.96 2.26 14.91
N MET A 116 10.33 3.07 15.76
CA MET A 116 10.29 2.79 17.20
C MET A 116 9.58 1.46 17.50
N MET A 117 8.56 1.10 16.74
CA MET A 117 7.89 -0.21 16.87
C MET A 117 8.84 -1.34 16.47
N ILE A 118 9.46 -1.28 15.29
CA ILE A 118 10.42 -2.28 14.80
C ILE A 118 11.58 -2.43 15.78
N GLN A 119 12.13 -1.34 16.32
CA GLN A 119 13.21 -1.40 17.30
C GLN A 119 12.79 -2.11 18.59
N LYS A 120 11.57 -1.84 19.09
CA LYS A 120 11.04 -2.52 20.28
C LYS A 120 10.70 -3.98 20.03
N LEU A 121 10.20 -4.27 18.85
CA LEU A 121 9.77 -5.60 18.43
C LEU A 121 10.95 -6.45 17.96
N LYS A 122 12.06 -5.84 17.55
CA LYS A 122 13.27 -6.43 16.94
C LYS A 122 13.00 -7.23 15.66
N PHE A 123 11.85 -7.02 15.02
CA PHE A 123 11.49 -7.60 13.73
C PHE A 123 10.74 -6.56 12.90
N GLY A 124 10.84 -6.70 11.59
CA GLY A 124 10.14 -5.86 10.61
C GLY A 124 11.11 -5.20 9.65
N LYS A 125 10.73 -5.16 8.37
CA LYS A 125 11.44 -4.45 7.31
C LYS A 125 10.49 -3.42 6.70
N ILE A 126 10.99 -2.20 6.54
CA ILE A 126 10.26 -1.17 5.81
C ILE A 126 10.82 -1.12 4.40
N ALA A 127 9.93 -1.17 3.41
CA ALA A 127 10.23 -0.93 2.01
C ALA A 127 9.42 0.29 1.55
N THR A 128 9.94 1.00 0.55
CA THR A 128 9.14 2.02 -0.12
C THR A 128 8.07 1.33 -0.96
N PHE A 129 6.95 1.99 -1.20
CA PHE A 129 5.90 1.41 -2.03
C PHE A 129 6.38 1.10 -3.46
N ASP A 130 7.24 1.95 -4.02
CA ASP A 130 7.85 1.73 -5.33
C ASP A 130 8.76 0.48 -5.34
N ASP A 131 9.60 0.32 -4.32
CA ASP A 131 10.45 -0.85 -4.15
C ASP A 131 9.62 -2.13 -3.96
N TYR A 132 8.54 -2.06 -3.18
CA TYR A 132 7.61 -3.19 -3.00
C TYR A 132 6.95 -3.61 -4.31
N LEU A 133 6.56 -2.65 -5.17
CA LEU A 133 5.98 -2.95 -6.48
C LEU A 133 6.99 -3.52 -7.48
N LYS A 134 8.29 -3.18 -7.33
CA LYS A 134 9.37 -3.61 -8.23
C LYS A 134 10.03 -4.92 -7.79
N ASN A 135 10.25 -5.09 -6.49
CA ASN A 135 10.98 -6.19 -5.86
C ASN A 135 10.05 -7.22 -5.20
N GLY A 136 8.76 -6.93 -5.08
CA GLY A 136 7.79 -7.91 -4.61
C GLY A 136 7.84 -9.14 -5.50
N ASP A 137 7.96 -10.31 -4.88
CA ASP A 137 8.05 -11.61 -5.57
C ASP A 137 6.98 -11.63 -6.67
N GLU A 138 7.40 -11.65 -7.94
CA GLU A 138 6.53 -11.29 -9.08
C GLU A 138 5.25 -12.15 -9.11
N LYS A 139 5.34 -13.36 -8.54
CA LYS A 139 4.24 -14.29 -8.31
C LYS A 139 3.28 -13.85 -7.21
N SER A 140 3.78 -13.37 -6.07
CA SER A 140 2.96 -12.91 -4.95
C SER A 140 2.30 -11.58 -5.26
N LEU A 141 3.06 -10.62 -5.82
CA LEU A 141 2.50 -9.35 -6.28
C LEU A 141 1.49 -9.56 -7.42
N GLY A 142 1.80 -10.44 -8.37
CA GLY A 142 0.89 -10.79 -9.47
C GLY A 142 -0.42 -11.41 -8.97
N LYS A 143 -0.36 -12.34 -8.02
CA LYS A 143 -1.56 -12.92 -7.38
C LYS A 143 -2.36 -11.90 -6.58
N LEU A 144 -1.66 -10.99 -5.89
CA LEU A 144 -2.32 -9.92 -5.14
C LEU A 144 -3.02 -8.95 -6.09
N MET A 145 -2.36 -8.55 -7.17
CA MET A 145 -2.99 -7.75 -8.24
C MET A 145 -4.18 -8.47 -8.87
N ASP A 146 -4.08 -9.77 -9.15
CA ASP A 146 -5.18 -10.57 -9.72
C ASP A 146 -6.35 -10.70 -8.73
N PHE A 147 -6.06 -10.94 -7.46
CA PHE A 147 -7.05 -10.97 -6.38
C PHE A 147 -7.77 -9.64 -6.25
N LEU A 148 -7.02 -8.54 -6.23
CA LEU A 148 -7.56 -7.18 -6.17
C LEU A 148 -8.40 -6.85 -7.42
N LYS A 149 -7.94 -7.20 -8.63
CA LYS A 149 -8.72 -7.04 -9.87
C LYS A 149 -10.00 -7.87 -9.88
N LYS A 150 -9.95 -9.08 -9.34
CA LYS A 150 -11.13 -9.95 -9.22
C LYS A 150 -12.16 -9.39 -8.25
N GLN A 151 -11.73 -8.70 -7.19
CA GLN A 151 -12.63 -7.97 -6.28
C GLN A 151 -13.26 -6.75 -6.99
N GLN A 152 -12.48 -5.97 -7.76
CA GLN A 152 -13.02 -4.86 -8.58
C GLN A 152 -14.07 -5.32 -9.59
N GLY A 153 -13.87 -6.50 -10.21
CA GLY A 153 -14.80 -7.06 -11.20
C GLY A 153 -16.13 -7.53 -10.62
N ASN A 154 -16.20 -7.81 -9.32
CA ASN A 154 -17.40 -8.34 -8.67
C ASN A 154 -18.37 -7.25 -8.19
N GLU A 155 -17.98 -5.97 -8.22
CA GLU A 155 -18.89 -4.83 -7.97
C GLU A 155 -19.75 -4.47 -9.20
N LYS A 156 -19.48 -5.04 -10.39
CA LYS A 156 -20.36 -4.87 -11.57
C LYS A 156 -21.50 -5.90 -11.67
N SER A 157 -21.61 -6.82 -10.72
CA SER A 157 -22.62 -7.89 -10.70
C SER A 157 -23.58 -7.79 -9.50
N HIS A 158 -23.74 -6.60 -8.94
CA HIS A 158 -24.83 -6.28 -8.00
C HIS A 158 -25.46 -4.91 -8.29
N THR A 159 -25.78 -4.65 -9.56
CA THR A 159 -26.97 -3.85 -9.83
C THR A 159 -28.17 -4.76 -9.58
N ILE A 160 -28.81 -4.52 -8.45
CA ILE A 160 -30.05 -5.13 -8.02
C ILE A 160 -31.11 -4.65 -9.03
N GLU A 161 -31.50 -5.49 -9.99
CA GLU A 161 -32.81 -5.35 -10.61
C GLU A 161 -33.82 -5.90 -9.61
N GLY A 162 -34.62 -4.99 -9.05
CA GLY A 162 -35.76 -5.25 -8.17
C GLY A 162 -36.73 -4.09 -8.25
#